data_AF-A0A956QH26-F1
#
_entry.id   AF-A0A956QH26-F1
#
_cell.length_a   1.000
_cell.length_b   1.000
_cell.length_c   1.000
_cell.angle_alpha   90.00
_cell.angle_beta   90.00
_cell.angle_gamma   90.00
#
_symmetry.space_group_name_H-M   'P 1'
#
loop_
_entity.id
_entity.type
_entity.pdbx_description
1 polymer ?
#
loop_
_entity_poly.entity_id
_entity_poly.type
_entity_poly.pdbx_seq_one_letter_code
_entity_poly.pdbx_strand_id
1 'polypeptide(L)'
;MTTTTTAGEWPYTESFGFTGASDELTLNLAIVPGEGPPRIRSWVNGASTPQHGTHVEGVMAALDGHRVQAVMVHVVMLHPAYAGPVRHQLGTSWVKEHVENMLKAPITDWFDR
;
A
#
# COMPACT_ATOMS: atom_id res chain seq x y z
N MET A 1 2.76 -16.96 -37.76
CA MET A 1 2.19 -15.71 -37.21
C MET A 1 2.70 -15.59 -35.79
N THR A 2 3.57 -14.63 -35.54
CA THR A 2 4.19 -14.41 -34.23
C THR A 2 3.40 -13.30 -33.55
N THR A 3 2.60 -13.63 -32.54
CA THR A 3 1.92 -12.65 -31.70
C THR A 3 2.93 -12.04 -30.74
N THR A 4 3.43 -10.86 -31.11
CA THR A 4 4.13 -9.97 -30.19
C THR A 4 3.12 -9.46 -29.18
N THR A 5 3.16 -9.99 -27.96
CA THR A 5 2.44 -9.42 -26.81
C THR A 5 3.13 -8.10 -26.46
N THR A 6 2.63 -6.99 -27.02
CA THR A 6 2.84 -5.66 -26.46
C THR A 6 2.42 -5.72 -24.99
N ALA A 7 3.28 -5.23 -24.09
CA ALA A 7 2.91 -5.04 -22.69
C ALA A 7 1.59 -4.29 -22.66
N GLY A 8 0.52 -4.97 -22.22
CA GLY A 8 -0.85 -4.50 -22.38
C GLY A 8 -1.01 -3.12 -21.77
N GLU A 9 -1.79 -2.27 -22.45
CA GLU A 9 -2.35 -1.07 -21.85
C GLU A 9 -2.92 -1.44 -20.47
N TRP A 10 -2.38 -0.81 -19.43
CA TRP A 10 -3.00 -0.89 -18.12
C TRP A 10 -4.37 -0.22 -18.24
N PRO A 11 -5.48 -0.92 -17.98
CA PRO A 11 -6.83 -0.45 -18.29
C PRO A 11 -7.32 0.66 -17.33
N TYR A 12 -6.43 1.26 -16.56
CA TYR A 12 -6.73 2.29 -15.58
C TYR A 12 -6.15 3.60 -16.06
N THR A 13 -7.02 4.51 -16.45
CA THR A 13 -6.65 5.87 -16.86
C THR A 13 -6.14 6.70 -15.68
N GLU A 14 -6.42 6.31 -14.44
CA GLU A 14 -6.01 7.03 -13.23
C GLU A 14 -5.54 6.08 -12.12
N SER A 15 -4.46 6.47 -11.44
CA SER A 15 -3.96 5.81 -10.24
C SER A 15 -3.54 6.88 -9.24
N PHE A 16 -3.70 6.58 -7.96
CA PHE A 16 -3.20 7.43 -6.88
C PHE A 16 -1.82 6.96 -6.47
N GLY A 17 -0.85 7.87 -6.49
CA GLY A 17 0.50 7.65 -6.01
C GLY A 17 0.81 8.56 -4.83
N PHE A 18 1.42 8.01 -3.79
CA PHE A 18 1.86 8.78 -2.63
C PHE A 18 3.24 8.32 -2.18
N THR A 19 4.13 9.29 -1.96
CA THR A 19 5.39 9.08 -1.24
C THR A 19 5.44 10.09 -0.10
N GLY A 20 5.56 9.58 1.12
CA GLY A 20 5.67 10.39 2.33
C GLY A 20 6.76 9.86 3.24
N ALA A 21 7.31 10.72 4.08
CA ALA A 21 8.31 10.36 5.07
C ALA A 21 8.04 11.04 6.40
N SER A 22 8.54 10.40 7.45
CA SER A 22 8.60 10.86 8.84
C SER A 22 9.98 10.48 9.39
N ASP A 23 10.26 10.83 10.64
CA ASP A 23 11.52 10.44 11.28
C ASP A 23 11.59 8.91 11.48
N GLU A 24 10.44 8.24 11.56
CA GLU A 24 10.33 6.82 11.91
C GLU A 24 10.23 5.90 10.68
N LEU A 25 9.57 6.36 9.61
CA LEU A 25 9.40 5.59 8.38
C LEU A 25 9.21 6.44 7.11
N THR A 26 9.55 5.83 5.98
CA THR A 26 9.15 6.26 4.64
C THR A 26 8.07 5.34 4.10
N LEU A 27 7.01 5.91 3.55
CA LEU A 27 5.89 5.20 2.92
C LEU A 27 5.86 5.51 1.42
N ASN A 28 5.77 4.46 0.61
CA ASN A 28 5.45 4.54 -0.81
C ASN A 28 4.17 3.74 -1.06
N LEU A 29 3.23 4.35 -1.75
CA LEU A 29 1.89 3.82 -1.97
C LEU A 29 1.48 4.04 -3.42
N ALA A 30 0.90 3.02 -4.03
CA ALA A 30 0.13 3.14 -5.26
C ALA A 30 -1.22 2.46 -5.09
N ILE A 31 -2.28 3.13 -5.52
CA ILE A 31 -3.66 2.66 -5.47
C ILE A 31 -4.26 2.74 -6.88
N VAL A 32 -4.95 1.68 -7.25
CA VAL A 32 -5.80 1.64 -8.44
C VAL A 32 -7.25 1.56 -7.98
N PRO A 33 -8.08 2.58 -8.26
CA PRO A 33 -9.50 2.54 -7.92
C PRO A 33 -10.21 1.45 -8.71
N GLY A 34 -11.31 0.92 -8.18
CA GLY A 34 -12.14 -0.02 -8.92
C GLY A 34 -12.94 -0.97 -8.05
N GLU A 35 -13.72 -1.80 -8.72
CA GLU A 35 -14.69 -2.69 -8.09
C GLU A 35 -14.08 -4.06 -7.73
N GLY A 36 -14.69 -4.71 -6.72
CA GLY A 36 -14.35 -6.05 -6.26
C GLY A 36 -13.31 -6.08 -5.12
N PRO A 37 -12.86 -7.29 -4.71
CA PRO A 37 -11.88 -7.43 -3.65
C PRO A 37 -10.51 -6.86 -4.06
N PRO A 38 -9.85 -6.07 -3.19
CA PRO A 38 -8.58 -5.43 -3.53
C PRO A 38 -7.46 -6.46 -3.63
N ARG A 39 -6.64 -6.34 -4.68
CA ARG A 39 -5.37 -7.07 -4.79
C ARG A 39 -4.28 -6.30 -4.07
N ILE A 40 -3.81 -6.82 -2.93
CA ILE A 40 -2.82 -6.14 -2.10
C ILE A 40 -1.45 -6.78 -2.28
N ARG A 41 -0.43 -5.95 -2.50
CA ARG A 41 0.98 -6.32 -2.42
C ARG A 41 1.70 -5.39 -1.46
N SER A 42 2.54 -5.94 -0.60
CA SER A 42 3.17 -5.15 0.42
C SER A 42 4.59 -5.58 0.75
N TRP A 43 5.43 -4.62 1.11
CA TRP A 43 6.83 -4.82 1.44
C TRP A 43 7.23 -3.98 2.65
N VAL A 44 8.19 -4.49 3.42
CA VAL A 44 8.87 -3.74 4.47
C VAL A 44 10.37 -3.91 4.29
N ASN A 45 11.11 -2.81 4.15
CA ASN A 45 12.55 -2.80 3.86
C ASN A 45 12.93 -3.72 2.68
N GLY A 46 12.13 -3.70 1.62
CA GLY A 46 12.29 -4.56 0.44
C GLY A 46 11.88 -6.04 0.61
N ALA A 47 11.60 -6.51 1.83
CA ALA A 47 11.10 -7.87 2.05
C ALA A 47 9.59 -7.93 1.82
N SER A 48 9.13 -8.91 1.03
CA SER A 48 7.71 -9.15 0.79
C SER A 48 7.00 -9.57 2.08
N THR A 49 5.83 -9.00 2.32
CA THR A 49 4.95 -9.32 3.47
C THR A 49 3.65 -9.94 2.95
N PRO A 50 3.64 -11.22 2.56
CA PRO A 50 2.47 -11.88 1.95
C PRO A 50 1.26 -11.98 2.89
N GLN A 51 1.47 -11.90 4.20
CA GLN A 51 0.40 -11.83 5.21
C GLN A 51 0.20 -10.40 5.72
N HIS A 52 0.76 -9.41 5.02
CA HIS A 52 0.54 -7.99 5.24
C HIS A 52 1.01 -7.51 6.63
N GLY A 53 0.13 -6.87 7.41
CA GLY A 53 0.46 -6.33 8.73
C GLY A 53 0.05 -4.88 8.91
N THR A 54 0.59 -4.27 9.96
CA THR A 54 0.15 -2.97 10.46
C THR A 54 0.25 -1.84 9.43
N HIS A 55 1.22 -1.87 8.53
CA HIS A 55 1.33 -0.90 7.42
C HIS A 55 0.17 -1.00 6.42
N VAL A 56 -0.26 -2.21 6.08
CA VAL A 56 -1.43 -2.40 5.20
C VAL A 56 -2.71 -2.04 5.94
N GLU A 57 -2.84 -2.42 7.20
CA GLU A 57 -3.98 -2.04 8.04
C GLU A 57 -4.18 -0.52 8.09
N GLY A 58 -3.10 0.25 8.22
CA GLY A 58 -3.15 1.71 8.18
C GLY A 58 -3.62 2.27 6.84
N VAL A 59 -3.14 1.70 5.72
CA VAL A 59 -3.61 2.07 4.36
C VAL A 59 -5.10 1.77 4.21
N MET A 60 -5.53 0.58 4.62
CA MET A 60 -6.94 0.17 4.49
C MET A 60 -7.86 0.99 5.40
N ALA A 61 -7.38 1.43 6.56
CA ALA A 61 -8.10 2.36 7.43
C ALA A 61 -8.24 3.74 6.78
N ALA A 62 -7.16 4.29 6.21
CA ALA A 62 -7.20 5.58 5.52
C ALA A 62 -8.06 5.57 4.24
N LEU A 63 -8.23 4.41 3.61
CA LEU A 63 -9.14 4.24 2.48
C LEU A 63 -10.63 4.33 2.86
N ASP A 64 -11.00 4.20 4.13
CA ASP A 64 -12.36 4.43 4.67
C ASP A 64 -13.53 3.97 3.77
N GLY A 65 -13.43 2.77 3.19
CA GLY A 65 -14.49 2.20 2.33
C GLY A 65 -14.47 2.63 0.85
N HIS A 66 -13.52 3.48 0.43
CA HIS A 66 -13.25 3.71 -0.99
C HIS A 66 -12.93 2.40 -1.71
N ARG A 67 -13.53 2.22 -2.89
CA ARG A 67 -13.40 0.99 -3.67
C ARG A 67 -12.10 1.00 -4.47
N VAL A 68 -11.24 0.03 -4.19
CA VAL A 68 -9.94 -0.11 -4.85
C VAL A 68 -9.78 -1.52 -5.38
N GLN A 69 -9.21 -1.62 -6.57
CA GLN A 69 -8.94 -2.89 -7.22
C GLN A 69 -7.51 -3.40 -6.96
N ALA A 70 -6.56 -2.49 -6.73
CA ALA A 70 -5.20 -2.86 -6.36
C ALA A 70 -4.56 -1.84 -5.41
N VAL A 71 -3.75 -2.34 -4.49
CA VAL A 71 -2.97 -1.55 -3.53
C VAL A 71 -1.56 -2.10 -3.45
N MET A 72 -0.57 -1.24 -3.61
CA MET A 72 0.85 -1.55 -3.44
C MET A 72 1.43 -0.70 -2.33
N VAL A 73 1.92 -1.33 -1.26
CA VAL A 73 2.41 -0.64 -0.06
C VAL A 73 3.87 -1.00 0.20
N HIS A 74 4.75 -0.01 0.26
CA HIS A 74 6.15 -0.23 0.64
C HIS A 74 6.56 0.72 1.76
N VAL A 75 6.92 0.15 2.91
CA VAL A 75 7.44 0.88 4.05
C VAL A 75 8.93 0.64 4.19
N VAL A 76 9.69 1.70 4.43
CA VAL A 76 11.09 1.64 4.86
C VAL A 76 11.17 2.19 6.27
N MET A 77 11.68 1.42 7.22
CA MET A 77 11.78 1.80 8.64
C MET A 77 12.98 1.18 9.33
N LEU A 78 13.46 1.81 10.40
CA LEU A 78 14.70 1.38 11.06
C LEU A 78 14.55 0.09 11.87
N HIS A 79 13.45 -0.07 12.61
CA HIS A 79 13.26 -1.16 13.57
C HIS A 79 11.95 -1.93 13.35
N PRO A 80 11.82 -2.69 12.25
CA PRO A 80 10.62 -3.49 12.00
C PRO A 80 10.56 -4.71 12.94
N ALA A 81 9.44 -4.88 13.63
CA ALA A 81 9.08 -6.11 14.32
C ALA A 81 8.16 -6.95 13.43
N TYR A 82 8.57 -8.17 13.08
CA TYR A 82 7.79 -9.09 12.24
C TYR A 82 7.16 -10.22 13.05
N ALA A 83 6.01 -10.73 12.58
CA ALA A 83 5.51 -12.01 13.04
C ALA A 83 6.39 -13.12 12.42
N GLY A 84 7.12 -13.84 13.26
CA GLY A 84 7.94 -15.00 12.87
C GLY A 84 9.20 -14.69 12.05
N PRO A 85 10.02 -15.73 11.80
CA PRO A 85 11.37 -15.56 11.22
C PRO A 85 11.37 -15.22 9.72
N VAL A 86 10.29 -15.53 9.01
CA VAL A 86 10.19 -15.36 7.55
C VAL A 86 9.68 -13.99 7.12
N ARG A 87 9.54 -13.04 8.06
CA ARG A 87 9.12 -11.65 7.80
C ARG A 87 7.81 -11.54 7.01
N HIS A 88 6.88 -12.48 7.24
CA HIS A 88 5.66 -12.57 6.44
C HIS A 88 4.62 -11.49 6.75
N GLN A 89 4.70 -10.92 7.96
CA GLN A 89 3.78 -9.91 8.44
C GLN A 89 4.48 -8.88 9.33
N LEU A 90 4.19 -7.59 9.15
CA LEU A 90 4.64 -6.53 10.05
C LEU A 90 3.72 -6.45 11.28
N GLY A 91 4.31 -6.52 12.47
CA GLY A 91 3.59 -6.48 13.75
C GLY A 91 3.92 -5.26 14.61
N THR A 92 4.59 -4.24 14.04
CA THR A 92 4.94 -3.04 14.80
C THR A 92 3.69 -2.19 15.01
N SER A 93 3.16 -2.16 16.24
CA SER A 93 1.81 -1.69 16.55
C SER A 93 1.53 -0.24 16.15
N TRP A 94 2.48 0.67 16.40
CA TRP A 94 2.32 2.10 16.11
C TRP A 94 2.26 2.41 14.60
N VAL A 95 2.77 1.52 13.74
CA VAL A 95 2.85 1.76 12.29
C VAL A 95 1.47 1.92 11.67
N LYS A 96 0.45 1.23 12.20
CA LYS A 96 -0.92 1.33 11.69
C LYS A 96 -1.43 2.76 11.76
N GLU A 97 -1.46 3.32 12.97
CA GLU A 97 -1.99 4.68 13.23
C GLU A 97 -1.14 5.73 12.51
N HIS A 98 0.18 5.53 12.47
CA HIS A 98 1.08 6.45 11.77
C HIS A 98 0.83 6.49 10.26
N VAL A 99 0.70 5.33 9.62
CA VAL A 99 0.40 5.23 8.18
C VAL A 99 -0.99 5.78 7.88
N GLU A 100 -1.98 5.49 8.72
CA GLU A 100 -3.34 6.04 8.58
C GLU A 100 -3.32 7.57 8.58
N ASN A 101 -2.63 8.17 9.56
CA ASN A 101 -2.52 9.63 9.69
C ASN A 101 -1.79 10.28 8.52
N MET A 102 -0.73 9.64 7.99
CA MET A 102 -0.02 10.14 6.81
C MET A 102 -0.90 10.18 5.55
N LEU A 103 -1.87 9.28 5.45
CA LEU A 103 -2.65 9.06 4.24
C LEU A 103 -4.04 9.68 4.26
N LYS A 104 -4.60 9.96 5.43
CA LYS A 104 -5.98 10.42 5.58
C LYS A 104 -6.29 11.61 4.68
N ALA A 105 -5.56 12.72 4.81
CA ALA A 105 -5.79 13.89 3.98
C ALA A 105 -5.49 13.64 2.49
N PRO A 106 -4.34 13.07 2.08
CA PRO A 106 -4.06 12.77 0.67
C PRO A 106 -5.09 11.87 -0.03
N ILE A 107 -5.62 10.87 0.67
CA ILE A 107 -6.62 9.95 0.11
C ILE A 107 -7.96 10.66 -0.04
N THR A 108 -8.44 11.35 1.01
CA THR A 108 -9.68 12.14 0.94
C THR A 108 -9.60 13.17 -0.18
N ASP A 109 -8.51 13.94 -0.25
CA ASP A 109 -8.30 14.95 -1.28
C ASP A 109 -8.25 14.38 -2.70
N TRP A 110 -7.93 13.09 -2.89
CA TRP A 110 -7.88 12.49 -4.21
C TRP A 110 -9.22 11.88 -4.62
N PHE A 111 -9.91 11.19 -3.71
CA PHE A 111 -11.20 10.55 -4.00
C PHE A 111 -12.38 11.52 -4.06
N ASP A 112 -12.28 12.69 -3.41
CA ASP A 112 -13.35 13.70 -3.36
C ASP A 112 -13.26 14.76 -4.48
N ARG A 113 -12.30 14.61 -5.42
CA ARG A 113 -12.12 15.49 -6.58
C ARG A 113 -13.09 15.17 -7.71
#